data_AF-A0A372BI74-F1
#
_entry.id   AF-A0A372BI74-F1
#
_cell.length_a   1.000
_cell.length_b   1.000
_cell.length_c   1.000
_cell.angle_alpha   90.00
_cell.angle_beta   90.00
_cell.angle_gamma   90.00
#
_symmetry.space_group_name_H-M   'P 1'
#
loop_
_entity.id
_entity.type
_entity.pdbx_description
1 polymer ?
#
loop_
_entity_poly.entity_id
_entity_poly.type
_entity_poly.pdbx_seq_one_letter_code
_entity_poly.pdbx_strand_id
1 'polypeptide(L)' 'MKSVIDINVALNMTAEQKLEEISYPVENLQLMLSALTKMHLDHPLSGDELTALLNTLHKQVLDIQRAIK' A
#
# COMPACT_ATOMS: atom_id res chain seq x y z
N MET A 1 0.16 -15.26 -0.34
CA MET A 1 1.06 -14.13 -0.64
C MET A 1 1.27 -13.38 0.66
N LYS A 2 2.51 -13.30 1.18
CA LYS A 2 2.84 -12.41 2.29
C LYS A 2 2.76 -10.97 1.79
N SER A 3 2.12 -10.09 2.56
CA SER A 3 2.11 -8.66 2.24
C SER A 3 3.55 -8.16 2.17
N VAL A 4 3.88 -7.34 1.17
CA VAL A 4 5.19 -6.66 1.08
C VAL A 4 5.35 -5.64 2.21
N ILE A 5 4.27 -5.40 2.95
CA ILE A 5 4.20 -4.48 4.07
C ILE A 5 3.68 -5.28 5.27
N ASP A 6 4.61 -5.71 6.14
CA ASP A 6 4.26 -6.21 7.48
C ASP A 6 4.05 -4.98 8.37
N ILE A 7 2.79 -4.54 8.50
CA ILE A 7 2.42 -3.50 9.47
C ILE A 7 2.21 -4.19 10.82
N ASN A 8 3.01 -3.82 11.82
CA ASN A 8 2.97 -4.50 13.10
C ASN A 8 1.86 -3.88 13.97
N VAL A 9 0.65 -4.43 13.89
CA VAL A 9 -0.51 -3.90 14.65
C VAL A 9 -0.57 -4.56 16.03
N ALA A 10 -0.11 -3.86 17.06
CA ALA A 10 -0.30 -4.27 18.46
C ALA A 10 -1.45 -3.49 19.13
N LEU A 11 -2.17 -4.16 20.04
CA LEU A 11 -3.35 -3.60 20.74
C LEU A 11 -3.05 -2.36 21.60
N ASN A 12 -1.79 -2.12 21.96
CA ASN A 12 -1.39 -1.09 22.93
C ASN A 12 -0.42 -0.04 22.35
N MET A 13 -0.51 0.26 21.05
CA MET A 13 0.35 1.26 20.42
C MET A 13 -0.17 2.68 20.68
N THR A 14 0.75 3.62 20.93
CA THR A 14 0.42 5.04 20.96
C THR A 14 0.11 5.56 19.56
N ALA A 15 -0.47 6.76 19.46
CA ALA A 15 -0.75 7.39 18.17
C ALA A 15 0.53 7.62 17.35
N GLU A 16 1.64 8.00 18.01
CA GLU A 16 2.95 8.20 17.40
C GLU A 16 3.52 6.90 16.85
N GLN A 17 3.39 5.80 17.60
CA GLN A 17 3.85 4.49 17.15
C GLN A 17 3.01 3.98 15.97
N LYS A 18 1.69 4.19 15.99
CA LYS A 18 0.83 3.90 14.84
C LYS A 18 1.24 4.72 13.61
N LEU A 19 1.59 6.00 13.79
CA LEU A 19 2.06 6.88 12.72
C LEU A 19 3.40 6.41 12.14
N GLU A 20 4.33 5.96 12.98
CA GLU A 20 5.62 5.43 12.57
C GLU A 20 5.44 4.14 11.74
N GLU A 21 4.58 3.22 12.19
CA GLU A 21 4.27 1.98 11.46
C GLU A 21 3.61 2.21 10.09
N ILE A 22 2.78 3.24 9.94
CA ILE A 22 2.12 3.53 8.66
C ILE A 22 2.94 4.42 7.71
N SER A 23 4.00 5.07 8.20
CA SER A 23 4.82 6.00 7.40
C SER A 23 5.44 5.33 6.17
N TYR A 24 6.14 4.21 6.38
CA TYR A 24 6.76 3.41 5.32
C TYR A 24 5.73 2.79 4.35
N PRO A 25 4.62 2.19 4.82
CA PRO A 25 3.54 1.75 3.94
C PRO A 25 2.97 2.84 3.03
N VAL A 26 2.78 4.05 3.56
CA VAL A 26 2.25 5.20 2.81
C VAL A 26 3.24 5.66 1.74
N GLU A 27 4.53 5.73 2.08
CA GLU A 27 5.60 6.06 1.12
C GLU A 27 5.66 5.05 -0.03
N ASN A 28 5.61 3.75 0.28
CA ASN A 28 5.58 2.70 -0.75
C ASN A 28 4.35 2.82 -1.67
N LEU A 29 3.20 3.16 -1.12
CA LEU A 29 1.98 3.41 -1.89
C LEU A 29 2.17 4.57 -2.88
N GLN A 30 2.81 5.66 -2.45
CA GLN A 30 3.13 6.79 -3.33
C GLN A 30 4.11 6.38 -4.44
N LEU A 31 5.18 5.66 -4.11
CA LEU A 31 6.16 5.19 -5.09
C LEU A 31 5.53 4.27 -6.13
N MET A 32 4.69 3.33 -5.70
CA MET A 32 3.97 2.42 -6.58
C MET A 32 3.02 3.18 -7.54
N LEU A 33 2.25 4.14 -7.03
CA LEU A 33 1.37 4.98 -7.86
C LEU A 33 2.16 5.82 -8.87
N SER A 34 3.30 6.38 -8.47
CA SER A 34 4.19 7.13 -9.36
C SER A 34 4.74 6.24 -10.48
N ALA A 35 5.22 5.04 -10.13
CA ALA A 35 5.72 4.06 -11.08
C ALA A 35 4.64 3.61 -12.07
N LEU A 36 3.42 3.32 -11.57
CA LEU A 36 2.27 2.96 -12.40
C LEU A 36 1.89 4.05 -13.39
N THR A 37 1.88 5.31 -12.94
CA THR A 37 1.55 6.45 -13.81
C THR A 37 2.56 6.57 -14.95
N LYS A 38 3.85 6.35 -14.68
CA LYS A 38 4.90 6.36 -15.70
C LYS A 38 4.81 5.15 -16.63
N MET A 39 4.66 3.94 -16.07
CA MET A 39 4.56 2.70 -16.83
C MET A 39 3.35 2.71 -17.77
N HIS A 40 2.20 3.24 -17.34
CA HIS A 40 1.01 3.31 -18.20
C HIS A 40 1.21 4.19 -19.45
N LEU A 41 2.08 5.20 -19.37
CA LEU A 41 2.40 6.08 -20.50
C LEU A 41 3.30 5.37 -21.53
N ASP A 42 4.24 4.55 -21.06
CA ASP A 42 5.22 3.87 -21.91
C ASP A 42 4.72 2.50 -22.40
N HIS A 43 3.91 1.82 -21.58
CA HIS A 43 3.38 0.47 -21.80
C HIS A 43 1.94 0.35 -21.27
N PRO A 44 0.93 0.32 -22.14
CA PRO A 44 -0.45 0.10 -21.72
C PRO A 44 -0.58 -1.25 -21.01
N LEU A 45 -1.06 -1.21 -19.77
CA LEU A 45 -1.38 -2.40 -19.00
C LEU A 45 -2.61 -3.10 -19.60
N SER A 46 -2.58 -4.42 -19.65
CA SER A 46 -3.79 -5.21 -19.92
C SER A 46 -4.82 -5.06 -18.80
N GLY A 47 -6.08 -5.40 -19.08
CA GLY A 47 -7.16 -5.34 -18.09
C GLY A 47 -6.90 -6.21 -16.86
N ASP A 48 -6.29 -7.38 -17.04
CA ASP A 48 -5.95 -8.29 -15.95
C ASP A 48 -4.81 -7.75 -15.07
N GLU A 49 -3.77 -7.17 -15.68
CA GLU A 49 -2.68 -6.52 -14.95
C GLU A 49 -3.17 -5.31 -14.15
N LEU A 50 -4.03 -4.48 -14.76
CA LEU A 50 -4.65 -3.36 -14.07
C LEU A 50 -5.48 -3.83 -12.88
N THR A 51 -6.26 -4.91 -13.04
CA THR A 51 -7.08 -5.48 -11.96
C THR A 51 -6.20 -6.00 -10.82
N ALA A 52 -5.11 -6.71 -11.12
CA ALA A 52 -4.17 -7.19 -10.11
C ALA A 52 -3.51 -6.04 -9.32
N LEU A 53 -3.17 -4.95 -10.01
CA LEU A 53 -2.62 -3.75 -9.40
C LEU A 53 -3.62 -3.04 -8.49
N LEU A 54 -4.86 -2.86 -8.95
CA LEU A 54 -5.93 -2.27 -8.14
C LEU A 54 -6.22 -3.10 -6.88
N ASN A 55 -6.22 -4.43 -6.99
CA ASN A 55 -6.36 -5.32 -5.84
C ASN A 55 -5.22 -5.16 -4.83
N THR A 56 -3.99 -4.98 -5.33
CA THR A 56 -2.81 -4.74 -4.48
C THR A 56 -2.91 -3.41 -3.75
N LEU A 57 -3.28 -2.33 -4.45
CA LEU A 57 -3.54 -1.02 -3.85
C LEU A 57 -4.63 -1.09 -2.77
N HIS A 58 -5.76 -1.74 -3.10
CA HIS A 58 -6.87 -1.90 -2.18
C HIS A 58 -6.44 -2.60 -0.89
N LYS A 59 -5.64 -3.67 -1.01
CA LYS A 59 -5.11 -4.41 0.14
C LYS A 59 -4.21 -3.54 1.01
N GLN A 60 -3.29 -2.77 0.42
CA GLN A 60 -2.39 -1.88 1.16
C GLN A 60 -3.14 -0.78 1.91
N VAL A 61 -4.13 -0.15 1.26
CA VAL A 61 -4.99 0.86 1.91
C VAL A 61 -5.76 0.26 3.09
N LEU A 62 -6.29 -0.94 2.92
CA LEU A 62 -7.04 -1.64 3.97
C LEU A 62 -6.15 -2.00 5.17
N ASP A 63 -4.90 -2.38 4.94
CA ASP A 63 -3.94 -2.67 6.01
C ASP A 63 -3.53 -1.40 6.78
N ILE A 64 -3.30 -0.28 6.08
CA ILE A 64 -3.07 1.03 6.72
C ILE A 64 -4.28 1.44 7.56
N GLN A 65 -5.50 1.32 7.02
CA GLN A 65 -6.73 1.65 7.75
C GLN A 65 -6.88 0.81 9.03
N ARG A 66 -6.50 -0.47 8.99
CA ARG A 66 -6.54 -1.37 10.15
C ARG A 66 -5.53 -1.02 11.22
N ALA A 67 -4.35 -0.54 10.84
CA ALA A 67 -3.30 -0.13 11.78
C ALA A 67 -3.65 1.17 12.52
N ILE A 68 -4.41 2.06 11.86
CA ILE A 68 -4.86 3.32 12.45
C ILE A 68 -6.03 3.11 13.41
N LYS A 69 -6.99 2.25 13.06
CA LYS A 69 -8.15 1.92 13.91
C LYS A 69 -7.75 1.28 15.23
#